data_AF-A0A8C1RLG3-F1
#
_entry.id   AF-A0A8C1RLG3-F1
#
_cell.length_a   1.000
_cell.length_b   1.000
_cell.length_c   1.000
_cell.angle_alpha   90.00
_cell.angle_beta   90.00
_cell.angle_gamma   90.00
#
_symmetry.space_group_name_H-M   'P 1'
#
loop_
_entity.id
_entity.type
_entity.pdbx_description
1 polymer ?
#
loop_
_entity_poly.entity_id
_entity_poly.type
_entity_poly.pdbx_seq_one_letter_code
_entity_poly.pdbx_strand_id
1 'polypeptide(L)'
;MFLNFSKSLHNFSKLFPCFSKLFPNFRKSFRNHSLVLLFPNFSKSLRNFSKLFPRFIKLFPNFSKSLCNFSKLFPCFSKLFPNFSKLFPRFIKLFRNFRKSLCNFSKLFPCFSKLFPNFSKLFPRFSKLFRNFSKSFPNFSKLQWIAVESDSSDVTKRSDLHRMMDMTAEKLRLIGGSVEMVDVGTQTLPNGSSIALPKVVTARFGEDPSKRTVCVYGHVDVQPAKKEDGWATDPYELTDIDGNLYGRGASDNKAPVLAWIHTVEVYKALNIDLPVNVKFIIEGMEETGSNGLDDMIVAQKDSFFSDVDYIIISDCVWLSKRPALTYGTRGNCYFFAEVEGPKKDLHSGVYGGTVMEPMTDLIGILDKLISPSGKILIPGIREAVAHLSDEEWKMYQDIEFDLESYKREIGLSQLMYSNKVDLLAHRWRHPTVSIHGIEGAFSSPGTKTVIPAKVIAKFSIRQVPNMDPAMVEKQVTDYLHSVFAKRKSPNKLNVTMVIGAKPWLADPKHPLYEAGKAAVKRVFAVEPDLIREGGTIPIARSFQDVTGKSIIMLPIGGFDDGLHSQNEKISRYNYMEGTKLFIAFLHEVSQMEKH
;
A
#
# COMPACT_ATOMS: atom_id res chain seq x y z
N MET A 1 30.48 37.59 31.94
CA MET A 1 29.51 36.56 32.39
C MET A 1 30.13 35.38 33.18
N PHE A 2 31.42 35.42 33.57
CA PHE A 2 32.07 34.35 34.35
C PHE A 2 32.35 34.68 35.83
N LEU A 3 32.15 35.93 36.27
CA LEU A 3 32.41 36.37 37.66
C LEU A 3 31.20 36.23 38.62
N ASN A 4 29.97 36.06 38.12
CA ASN A 4 28.78 35.91 38.98
C ASN A 4 28.44 34.46 39.35
N PHE A 5 29.00 33.45 38.68
CA PHE A 5 28.70 32.04 38.99
C PHE A 5 29.52 31.50 40.18
N SER A 6 30.74 32.01 40.36
CA SER A 6 31.62 31.70 41.50
C SER A 6 31.02 32.18 42.84
N LYS A 7 30.43 33.39 42.87
CA LYS A 7 29.74 33.92 44.06
C LYS A 7 28.51 33.11 44.46
N SER A 8 27.75 32.59 43.50
CA SER A 8 26.58 31.74 43.80
C SER A 8 26.95 30.36 44.36
N LEU A 9 28.07 29.77 43.91
CA LEU A 9 28.57 28.50 44.44
C LEU A 9 29.14 28.64 45.86
N HIS A 10 29.80 29.77 46.17
CA HIS A 10 30.31 30.05 47.51
C HIS A 10 29.17 30.32 48.53
N ASN A 11 28.02 30.83 48.08
CA ASN A 11 26.85 30.97 48.93
C ASN A 11 26.11 29.64 49.16
N PHE A 12 26.22 28.68 48.22
CA PHE A 12 25.58 27.37 48.34
C PHE A 12 26.27 26.46 49.37
N SER A 13 27.59 26.56 49.53
CA SER A 13 28.32 25.80 50.57
C SER A 13 28.02 26.30 51.99
N LYS A 14 27.64 27.57 52.14
CA LYS A 14 27.19 28.16 53.42
C LYS A 14 25.79 27.71 53.84
N LEU A 15 25.01 27.08 52.96
CA LEU A 15 23.68 26.51 53.27
C LEU A 15 23.75 25.10 53.88
N PHE A 16 24.92 24.46 53.90
CA PHE A 16 25.08 23.10 54.42
C PHE A 16 24.83 22.95 55.94
N PRO A 17 25.22 23.91 56.81
CA PRO A 17 24.92 23.84 58.25
C PRO A 17 23.43 23.97 58.60
N CYS A 18 22.62 24.54 57.70
CA CYS A 18 21.17 24.66 57.90
C CYS A 18 20.43 23.34 57.65
N PHE A 19 20.99 22.44 56.82
CA PHE A 19 20.40 21.14 56.53
C PHE A 19 20.43 20.18 57.73
N SER A 20 21.44 20.28 58.60
CA SER A 20 21.51 19.48 59.83
C SER A 20 20.52 19.91 60.93
N LYS A 21 19.95 21.11 60.84
CA LYS A 21 18.89 21.57 61.75
C LYS A 21 17.48 21.17 61.28
N LEU A 22 17.29 20.95 59.98
CA LEU A 22 16.00 20.54 59.40
C LEU A 22 15.70 19.04 59.57
N PHE A 23 16.70 18.19 59.81
CA PHE A 23 16.52 16.73 59.93
C PHE A 23 17.42 16.08 61.00
N PRO A 24 17.02 16.10 62.29
CA PRO A 24 17.81 15.52 63.39
C PRO A 24 18.01 13.99 63.27
N ASN A 25 17.10 13.32 62.58
CA ASN A 25 17.10 11.87 62.43
C ASN A 25 17.87 11.35 61.21
N PHE A 26 18.43 12.24 60.39
CA PHE A 26 19.18 11.85 59.17
C PHE A 26 20.43 11.02 59.49
N ARG A 27 21.03 11.25 60.67
CA ARG A 27 22.20 10.50 61.15
C ARG A 27 21.88 9.08 61.62
N LYS A 28 20.62 8.80 62.01
CA LYS A 28 20.21 7.50 62.58
C LYS A 28 19.87 6.44 61.53
N SER A 29 19.40 6.84 60.34
CA SER A 29 19.06 5.91 59.26
C SER A 29 20.26 5.33 58.49
N PHE A 30 21.49 5.78 58.78
CA PHE A 30 22.69 5.39 58.03
C PHE A 30 23.59 4.35 58.71
N ARG A 31 23.16 3.75 59.83
CA ARG A 31 24.02 2.82 60.60
C ARG A 31 23.82 1.33 60.33
N ASN A 32 22.89 0.92 59.48
CA ASN A 32 22.71 -0.51 59.17
C ASN A 32 23.16 -0.82 57.73
N HIS A 33 24.25 -1.58 57.65
CA HIS A 33 25.02 -2.02 56.47
C HIS A 33 24.15 -2.49 55.29
N SER A 34 24.27 -1.91 54.09
CA SER A 34 24.94 -2.57 52.94
C SER A 34 25.05 -1.67 51.68
N LEU A 35 25.15 -0.35 51.84
CA LEU A 35 25.21 0.61 50.70
C LEU A 35 26.60 1.25 50.45
N VAL A 36 27.63 0.89 51.23
CA VAL A 36 28.99 1.47 51.10
C VAL A 36 29.72 0.99 49.84
N LEU A 37 29.26 -0.07 49.17
CA LEU A 37 29.89 -0.60 47.95
C LEU A 37 29.38 0.02 46.63
N LEU A 38 28.34 0.86 46.65
CA LEU A 38 27.71 1.41 45.42
C LEU A 38 28.12 2.85 45.07
N PHE A 39 28.85 3.55 45.96
CA PHE A 39 29.22 4.94 45.77
C PHE A 39 30.26 5.24 44.67
N PRO A 40 31.25 4.38 44.37
CA PRO A 40 32.23 4.67 43.33
C PRO A 40 31.61 4.72 41.92
N ASN A 41 30.69 3.78 41.62
CA ASN A 41 30.09 3.62 40.29
C ASN A 41 29.03 4.69 39.99
N PHE A 42 28.29 5.14 40.99
CA PHE A 42 27.31 6.23 40.82
C PHE A 42 27.99 7.57 40.55
N SER A 43 29.11 7.85 41.24
CA SER A 43 29.90 9.07 41.01
C SER A 43 30.52 9.12 39.60
N LYS A 44 30.91 7.96 39.07
CA LYS A 44 31.50 7.81 37.73
C LYS A 44 30.46 8.04 36.63
N SER A 45 29.23 7.55 36.84
CA SER A 45 28.11 7.74 35.92
C SER A 45 27.65 9.21 35.87
N LEU A 46 27.59 9.90 37.02
CA LEU A 46 27.29 11.33 37.11
C LEU A 46 28.36 12.21 36.46
N ARG A 47 29.64 11.85 36.59
CA ARG A 47 30.76 12.57 35.94
C ARG A 47 30.66 12.47 34.42
N ASN A 48 30.29 11.30 33.88
CA ASN A 48 30.10 11.10 32.44
C ASN A 48 28.88 11.86 31.90
N PHE A 49 27.79 11.92 32.67
CA PHE A 49 26.60 12.70 32.31
C PHE A 49 26.88 14.22 32.28
N SER A 50 27.66 14.73 33.23
CA SER A 50 28.05 16.15 33.28
C SER A 50 28.93 16.59 32.08
N LYS A 51 29.68 15.65 31.47
CA LYS A 51 30.51 15.90 30.29
C LYS A 51 29.72 15.89 28.97
N LEU A 52 28.57 15.21 28.94
CA LEU A 52 27.69 15.13 27.76
C LEU A 52 26.74 16.32 27.66
N PHE A 53 26.41 16.93 28.80
CA PHE A 53 25.43 18.02 28.88
C PHE A 53 25.78 19.28 28.03
N PRO A 54 27.05 19.74 27.96
CA PRO A 54 27.40 20.89 27.12
C PRO A 54 27.36 20.61 25.61
N ARG A 55 27.44 19.32 25.20
CA ARG A 55 27.31 18.89 23.80
C ARG A 55 25.85 18.83 23.37
N PHE A 56 24.94 18.53 24.29
CA PHE A 56 23.50 18.48 24.05
C PHE A 56 22.89 19.87 23.80
N ILE A 57 23.42 20.91 24.45
CA ILE A 57 22.96 22.31 24.29
C ILE A 57 23.37 22.92 22.94
N LYS A 58 24.41 22.39 22.28
CA LYS A 58 24.83 22.83 20.93
C LYS A 58 23.89 22.36 19.81
N LEU A 59 22.94 21.47 20.08
CA LEU A 59 22.09 20.85 19.06
C LEU A 59 20.74 21.56 18.81
N PHE A 60 20.40 22.63 19.56
CA PHE A 60 19.10 23.31 19.38
C PHE A 60 19.19 24.84 19.63
N PRO A 61 19.19 25.70 18.59
CA PRO A 61 19.28 27.14 18.78
C PRO A 61 18.03 27.85 19.31
N ASN A 62 16.89 27.16 19.52
CA ASN A 62 15.62 27.83 19.86
C ASN A 62 14.93 27.36 21.17
N PHE A 63 15.58 26.51 21.97
CA PHE A 63 14.98 25.97 23.20
C PHE A 63 14.89 27.00 24.36
N SER A 64 15.74 28.04 24.35
CA SER A 64 15.75 29.06 25.41
C SER A 64 14.48 29.94 25.41
N LYS A 65 13.85 30.14 24.24
CA LYS A 65 12.64 30.97 24.09
C LYS A 65 11.39 30.31 24.70
N SER A 66 11.24 28.99 24.57
CA SER A 66 10.12 28.24 25.17
C SER A 66 10.21 28.13 26.69
N LEU A 67 11.42 28.17 27.26
CA LEU A 67 11.65 28.09 28.71
C LEU A 67 11.26 29.38 29.46
N CYS A 68 11.40 30.55 28.81
CA CYS A 68 10.96 31.83 29.38
C CYS A 68 9.45 31.89 29.64
N ASN A 69 8.63 31.26 28.79
CA ASN A 69 7.17 31.22 28.98
C ASN A 69 6.75 30.25 30.10
N PHE A 70 7.52 29.19 30.34
CA PHE A 70 7.26 28.23 31.42
C PHE A 70 7.56 28.81 32.82
N SER A 71 8.53 29.72 32.93
CA SER A 71 8.89 30.37 34.21
C SER A 71 7.77 31.26 34.80
N LYS A 72 6.85 31.74 33.96
CA LYS A 72 5.70 32.57 34.37
C LYS A 72 4.57 31.76 35.02
N LEU A 73 4.56 30.43 34.87
CA LEU A 73 3.54 29.52 35.43
C LEU A 73 3.90 28.98 36.83
N PHE A 74 5.11 29.26 37.32
CA PHE A 74 5.60 28.75 38.61
C PHE A 74 4.86 29.26 39.87
N PRO A 75 4.28 30.48 39.91
CA PRO A 75 3.58 30.95 41.11
C PRO A 75 2.32 30.13 41.45
N CYS A 76 1.65 29.54 40.44
CA CYS A 76 0.42 28.76 40.63
C CYS A 76 0.69 27.32 41.10
N PHE A 77 1.84 26.73 40.77
CA PHE A 77 2.19 25.36 41.16
C PHE A 77 2.58 25.22 42.64
N SER A 78 3.08 26.30 43.26
CA SER A 78 3.50 26.31 44.67
C SER A 78 2.34 26.14 45.67
N LYS A 79 1.10 26.47 45.26
CA LYS A 79 -0.11 26.34 46.10
C LYS A 79 -0.70 24.92 46.13
N LEU A 80 -0.33 24.04 45.20
CA LEU A 80 -0.87 22.68 45.09
C LEU A 80 -0.07 21.61 45.86
N PHE A 81 1.11 21.96 46.37
CA PHE A 81 2.02 21.03 47.04
C PHE A 81 1.57 20.48 48.42
N PRO A 82 0.73 21.14 49.25
CA PRO A 82 0.37 20.59 50.57
C PRO A 82 -0.48 19.32 50.51
N ASN A 83 -1.19 19.07 49.41
CA ASN A 83 -2.09 17.92 49.27
C ASN A 83 -1.44 16.71 48.57
N PHE A 84 -0.36 16.91 47.81
CA PHE A 84 0.32 15.82 47.11
C PHE A 84 1.14 14.92 48.07
N SER A 85 1.69 15.50 49.14
CA SER A 85 2.44 14.76 50.17
C SER A 85 1.57 13.79 50.99
N LYS A 86 0.26 14.06 51.11
CA LYS A 86 -0.72 13.17 51.76
C LYS A 86 -1.20 12.04 50.86
N LEU A 87 -1.13 12.20 49.54
CA LEU A 87 -1.55 11.20 48.53
C LEU A 87 -0.45 10.16 48.24
N PHE A 88 0.81 10.53 48.41
CA PHE A 88 1.96 9.68 48.08
C PHE A 88 1.99 8.32 48.82
N PRO A 89 1.67 8.22 50.13
CA PRO A 89 1.64 6.94 50.84
C PRO A 89 0.48 6.03 50.38
N ARG A 90 -0.66 6.62 49.96
CA ARG A 90 -1.81 5.87 49.43
C ARG A 90 -1.52 5.34 48.03
N PHE A 91 -0.83 6.12 47.19
CA PHE A 91 -0.38 5.70 45.86
C PHE A 91 0.62 4.54 45.90
N ILE A 92 1.57 4.57 46.84
CA ILE A 92 2.52 3.46 47.04
C ILE A 92 1.82 2.19 47.56
N LYS A 93 0.81 2.33 48.42
CA LYS A 93 0.00 1.19 48.90
C LYS A 93 -0.84 0.57 47.77
N LEU A 94 -1.37 1.41 46.86
CA LEU A 94 -2.09 0.98 45.67
C LEU A 94 -1.17 0.24 44.68
N PHE A 95 0.04 0.76 44.44
CA PHE A 95 1.06 0.11 43.60
C PHE A 95 1.55 -1.22 44.20
N ARG A 96 1.66 -1.31 45.53
CA ARG A 96 2.04 -2.55 46.22
C ARG A 96 0.95 -3.63 46.16
N ASN A 97 -0.31 -3.23 46.25
CA ASN A 97 -1.45 -4.12 46.08
C ASN A 97 -1.64 -4.53 44.61
N PHE A 98 -1.42 -3.62 43.65
CA PHE A 98 -1.43 -3.91 42.22
C PHE A 98 -0.31 -4.89 41.83
N ARG A 99 0.89 -4.73 42.40
CA ARG A 99 2.01 -5.67 42.23
C ARG A 99 1.74 -7.04 42.84
N LYS A 100 1.03 -7.11 43.98
CA LYS A 100 0.54 -8.37 44.56
C LYS A 100 -0.53 -9.04 43.70
N SER A 101 -1.46 -8.28 43.11
CA SER A 101 -2.43 -8.80 42.13
C SER A 101 -1.74 -9.29 40.86
N LEU A 102 -0.72 -8.59 40.35
CA LEU A 102 0.06 -9.02 39.18
C LEU A 102 0.85 -10.32 39.45
N CYS A 103 1.43 -10.47 40.65
CA CYS A 103 2.11 -11.71 41.06
C CYS A 103 1.15 -12.88 41.33
N ASN A 104 -0.12 -12.62 41.64
CA ASN A 104 -1.15 -13.66 41.69
C ASN A 104 -1.68 -14.00 40.29
N PHE A 105 -1.66 -13.05 39.34
CA PHE A 105 -1.99 -13.28 37.93
C PHE A 105 -0.97 -14.22 37.25
N SER A 106 0.32 -14.10 37.58
CA SER A 106 1.34 -15.05 37.11
C SER A 106 1.19 -16.47 37.70
N LYS A 107 0.50 -16.61 38.84
CA LYS A 107 0.15 -17.91 39.43
C LYS A 107 -1.17 -18.49 38.89
N LEU A 108 -1.97 -17.70 38.16
CA LEU A 108 -3.18 -18.12 37.45
C LEU A 108 -2.90 -18.67 36.04
N PHE A 109 -1.69 -18.45 35.51
CA PHE A 109 -1.27 -18.97 34.20
C PHE A 109 -1.39 -20.51 34.06
N PRO A 110 -1.04 -21.32 35.09
CA PRO A 110 -1.24 -22.78 35.05
C PRO A 110 -2.71 -23.21 35.11
N CYS A 111 -3.62 -22.35 35.58
CA CYS A 111 -5.06 -22.62 35.61
C CYS A 111 -5.74 -22.24 34.27
N PHE A 112 -5.23 -21.23 33.56
CA PHE A 112 -5.68 -20.88 32.20
C PHE A 112 -5.37 -22.00 31.19
N SER A 113 -4.23 -22.67 31.32
CA SER A 113 -3.88 -23.85 30.50
C SER A 113 -4.76 -25.08 30.75
N LYS A 114 -5.47 -25.13 31.90
CA LYS A 114 -6.46 -26.19 32.19
C LYS A 114 -7.85 -25.88 31.61
N LEU A 115 -8.19 -24.61 31.41
CA LEU A 115 -9.47 -24.18 30.81
C LEU A 115 -9.43 -24.19 29.27
N PHE A 116 -8.25 -24.05 28.66
CA PHE A 116 -8.05 -24.13 27.21
C PHE A 116 -6.78 -24.93 26.88
N PRO A 117 -6.88 -26.27 26.75
CA PRO A 117 -5.72 -27.16 26.55
C PRO A 117 -4.88 -26.84 25.29
N ASN A 118 -5.46 -26.12 24.33
CA ASN A 118 -4.82 -25.78 23.06
C ASN A 118 -4.22 -24.36 23.02
N PHE A 119 -4.49 -23.49 24.00
CA PHE A 119 -4.05 -22.09 23.96
C PHE A 119 -2.54 -21.92 24.20
N SER A 120 -1.94 -22.80 25.01
CA SER A 120 -0.50 -22.78 25.32
C SER A 120 0.38 -23.43 24.24
N LYS A 121 -0.21 -24.18 23.29
CA LYS A 121 0.53 -24.81 22.17
C LYS A 121 0.76 -23.85 20.99
N LEU A 122 -0.16 -22.91 20.74
CA LEU A 122 -0.05 -21.94 19.63
C LEU A 122 0.97 -20.81 19.92
N PHE A 123 0.96 -20.21 21.11
CA PHE A 123 1.61 -18.92 21.37
C PHE A 123 3.16 -18.88 21.41
N PRO A 124 3.90 -19.93 21.86
CA PRO A 124 5.35 -19.84 21.98
C PRO A 124 6.06 -19.72 20.62
N ARG A 125 5.53 -20.38 19.58
CA ARG A 125 6.11 -20.36 18.24
C ARG A 125 5.89 -19.02 17.55
N PHE A 126 4.68 -18.45 17.64
CA PHE A 126 4.35 -17.13 17.08
C PHE A 126 5.08 -15.99 17.76
N SER A 127 5.15 -15.99 19.10
CA SER A 127 5.87 -14.95 19.84
C SER A 127 7.38 -14.97 19.53
N LYS A 128 7.98 -16.15 19.34
CA LYS A 128 9.37 -16.29 18.88
C LYS A 128 9.54 -15.71 17.47
N LEU A 129 8.58 -15.98 16.58
CA LEU A 129 8.58 -15.52 15.19
C LEU A 129 8.51 -13.98 15.12
N PHE A 130 7.57 -13.34 15.82
CA PHE A 130 7.46 -11.88 15.86
C PHE A 130 8.59 -11.17 16.60
N ARG A 131 9.13 -11.76 17.68
CA ARG A 131 10.24 -11.15 18.44
C ARG A 131 11.58 -11.21 17.69
N ASN A 132 11.78 -12.24 16.87
CA ASN A 132 12.99 -12.37 16.06
C ASN A 132 12.84 -11.72 14.68
N PHE A 133 11.61 -11.45 14.23
CA PHE A 133 11.32 -10.72 13.00
C PHE A 133 12.11 -9.40 12.89
N SER A 134 12.19 -8.62 13.98
CA SER A 134 12.94 -7.36 13.99
C SER A 134 14.46 -7.52 13.97
N LYS A 135 15.00 -8.73 14.23
CA LYS A 135 16.44 -9.01 14.24
C LYS A 135 16.91 -9.66 12.94
N SER A 136 16.03 -10.38 12.26
CA SER A 136 16.31 -11.06 10.99
C SER A 136 16.13 -10.17 9.77
N PHE A 137 15.64 -8.95 9.94
CA PHE A 137 15.42 -8.03 8.82
C PHE A 137 16.71 -7.29 8.43
N PRO A 138 17.33 -7.55 7.27
CA PRO A 138 18.32 -6.63 6.73
C PRO A 138 17.62 -5.31 6.44
N ASN A 139 18.19 -4.20 6.91
CA ASN A 139 17.65 -2.84 6.71
C ASN A 139 17.02 -2.67 5.31
N PHE A 140 15.70 -2.49 5.26
CA PHE A 140 14.96 -2.22 4.03
C PHE A 140 15.51 -1.00 3.27
N SER A 141 16.24 -0.11 3.95
CA SER A 141 17.01 0.99 3.35
C SER A 141 18.10 0.54 2.36
N LYS A 142 18.24 -0.76 2.06
CA LYS A 142 19.13 -1.34 1.05
C LYS A 142 18.39 -2.10 -0.04
N LEU A 143 17.09 -1.87 -0.26
CA LEU A 143 16.37 -2.48 -1.38
C LEU A 143 17.02 -2.12 -2.72
N GLN A 144 17.91 -2.98 -3.19
CA GLN A 144 18.52 -2.87 -4.51
C GLN A 144 17.48 -2.99 -5.64
N TRP A 145 16.28 -3.49 -5.33
CA TRP A 145 15.17 -3.66 -6.28
C TRP A 145 14.62 -2.32 -6.78
N ILE A 146 14.57 -1.29 -5.94
CA ILE A 146 14.06 0.04 -6.34
C ILE A 146 15.03 0.72 -7.32
N ALA A 147 16.33 0.50 -7.15
CA ALA A 147 17.36 1.00 -8.07
C ALA A 147 17.38 0.30 -9.43
N VAL A 148 16.54 -0.71 -9.65
CA VAL A 148 16.34 -1.31 -10.97
C VAL A 148 15.18 -0.61 -11.65
N GLU A 149 15.47 0.15 -12.69
CA GLU A 149 14.48 0.84 -13.52
C GLU A 149 13.76 -0.16 -14.44
N SER A 150 12.99 -1.08 -13.84
CA SER A 150 12.21 -2.11 -14.52
C SER A 150 10.92 -1.56 -15.16
N ASP A 151 11.04 -0.47 -15.91
CA ASP A 151 9.92 0.15 -16.64
C ASP A 151 9.53 -0.73 -17.84
N SER A 152 8.35 -1.35 -17.80
CA SER A 152 7.87 -2.22 -18.88
C SER A 152 7.31 -1.44 -20.08
N SER A 153 6.98 -0.16 -19.89
CA SER A 153 6.48 0.73 -20.94
C SER A 153 7.61 1.28 -21.83
N ASP A 154 8.83 1.39 -21.29
CA ASP A 154 10.02 1.81 -22.03
C ASP A 154 10.82 0.60 -22.53
N VAL A 155 10.76 0.36 -23.85
CA VAL A 155 11.51 -0.71 -24.52
C VAL A 155 13.02 -0.61 -24.27
N THR A 156 13.56 0.60 -24.08
CA THR A 156 14.99 0.79 -23.81
C THR A 156 15.41 0.27 -22.43
N LYS A 157 14.45 0.07 -21.51
CA LYS A 157 14.62 -0.47 -20.17
C LYS A 157 14.39 -1.98 -20.07
N ARG A 158 14.13 -2.65 -21.20
CA ARG A 158 13.90 -4.11 -21.22
C ARG A 158 15.04 -4.93 -20.61
N SER A 159 16.28 -4.48 -20.74
CA SER A 159 17.44 -5.13 -20.11
C SER A 159 17.41 -5.04 -18.57
N ASP A 160 17.01 -3.90 -18.01
CA ASP A 160 16.83 -3.73 -16.56
C ASP A 160 15.64 -4.56 -16.05
N LEU A 161 14.59 -4.67 -16.85
CA LEU A 161 13.45 -5.55 -16.54
C LEU A 161 13.86 -7.03 -16.50
N HIS A 162 14.62 -7.53 -17.49
CA HIS A 162 15.20 -8.87 -17.43
C HIS A 162 16.08 -9.07 -16.19
N ARG A 163 16.94 -8.09 -15.88
CA ARG A 163 17.76 -8.10 -14.67
C ARG A 163 16.93 -8.17 -13.39
N MET A 164 15.78 -7.49 -13.33
CA MET A 164 14.87 -7.55 -12.19
C MET A 164 14.26 -8.96 -12.03
N MET A 165 13.89 -9.61 -13.14
CA MET A 165 13.41 -10.99 -13.10
C MET A 165 14.50 -11.96 -12.63
N ASP A 166 15.73 -11.80 -13.11
CA ASP A 166 16.87 -12.62 -12.68
C ASP A 166 17.19 -12.45 -11.19
N MET A 167 17.20 -11.21 -10.70
CA MET A 167 17.38 -10.91 -9.28
C MET A 167 16.27 -11.51 -8.41
N THR A 168 15.03 -11.52 -8.92
CA THR A 168 13.87 -12.15 -8.25
C THR A 168 14.06 -13.66 -8.16
N ALA A 169 14.40 -14.30 -9.28
CA ALA A 169 14.68 -15.74 -9.33
C ALA A 169 15.84 -16.13 -8.41
N GLU A 170 16.93 -15.37 -8.42
CA GLU A 170 18.09 -15.60 -7.55
C GLU A 170 17.71 -15.50 -6.08
N LYS A 171 16.98 -14.46 -5.67
CA LYS A 171 16.53 -14.31 -4.28
C LYS A 171 15.68 -15.50 -3.83
N LEU A 172 14.76 -15.98 -4.67
CA LEU A 172 13.93 -17.15 -4.38
C LEU A 172 14.75 -18.45 -4.28
N ARG A 173 15.76 -18.65 -5.16
CA ARG A 173 16.69 -19.79 -5.07
C ARG A 173 17.51 -19.76 -3.79
N LEU A 174 18.03 -18.59 -3.41
CA LEU A 174 18.87 -18.41 -2.21
C LEU A 174 18.14 -18.77 -0.92
N ILE A 175 16.82 -18.55 -0.85
CA ILE A 175 16.01 -18.95 0.31
C ILE A 175 15.49 -20.40 0.22
N GLY A 176 15.96 -21.16 -0.78
CA GLY A 176 15.72 -22.61 -0.91
C GLY A 176 14.49 -22.98 -1.74
N GLY A 177 14.04 -22.12 -2.65
CA GLY A 177 12.94 -22.42 -3.57
C GLY A 177 13.40 -23.22 -4.79
N SER A 178 12.54 -24.11 -5.28
CA SER A 178 12.69 -24.67 -6.64
C SER A 178 12.14 -23.64 -7.63
N VAL A 179 12.99 -23.06 -8.49
CA VAL A 179 12.66 -21.88 -9.31
C VAL A 179 12.81 -22.19 -10.80
N GLU A 180 11.80 -21.81 -11.57
CA GLU A 180 11.78 -21.88 -13.04
C GLU A 180 11.57 -20.48 -13.64
N MET A 181 12.26 -20.19 -14.73
CA MET A 181 12.09 -18.97 -15.52
C MET A 181 11.35 -19.32 -16.81
N VAL A 182 10.04 -19.10 -16.81
CA VAL A 182 9.13 -19.52 -17.89
C VAL A 182 9.17 -18.52 -19.03
N ASP A 183 9.43 -19.00 -20.24
CA ASP A 183 9.35 -18.20 -21.46
C ASP A 183 7.89 -17.99 -21.85
N VAL A 184 7.48 -16.72 -21.98
CA VAL A 184 6.11 -16.31 -22.32
C VAL A 184 6.04 -15.66 -23.71
N GLY A 185 7.10 -15.80 -24.51
CA GLY A 185 7.12 -15.41 -25.91
C GLY A 185 7.66 -14.01 -26.17
N THR A 186 7.07 -13.32 -27.16
CA THR A 186 7.58 -12.05 -27.67
C THR A 186 6.49 -11.00 -27.76
N GLN A 187 6.88 -9.74 -27.65
CA GLN A 187 6.04 -8.56 -27.87
C GLN A 187 6.34 -7.96 -29.24
N THR A 188 5.31 -7.73 -30.04
CA THR A 188 5.42 -6.97 -31.29
C THR A 188 5.29 -5.48 -30.98
N LEU A 189 6.28 -4.70 -31.40
CA LEU A 189 6.35 -3.25 -31.20
C LEU A 189 5.60 -2.51 -32.32
N PRO A 190 5.25 -1.22 -32.12
CA PRO A 190 4.54 -0.43 -33.15
C PRO A 190 5.27 -0.32 -34.50
N ASN A 191 6.60 -0.46 -34.51
CA ASN A 191 7.40 -0.46 -35.74
C ASN A 191 7.45 -1.82 -36.46
N GLY A 192 6.72 -2.83 -35.95
CA GLY A 192 6.67 -4.19 -36.50
C GLY A 192 7.82 -5.11 -36.07
N SER A 193 8.81 -4.61 -35.33
CA SER A 193 9.86 -5.45 -34.74
C SER A 193 9.35 -6.23 -33.53
N SER A 194 9.95 -7.38 -33.24
CA SER A 194 9.61 -8.20 -32.07
C SER A 194 10.75 -8.23 -31.07
N ILE A 195 10.40 -8.19 -29.79
CA ILE A 195 11.34 -8.27 -28.66
C ILE A 195 10.87 -9.34 -27.68
N ALA A 196 11.79 -10.08 -27.06
CA ALA A 196 11.45 -11.06 -26.04
C ALA A 196 10.74 -10.41 -24.85
N LEU A 197 9.66 -11.05 -24.37
CA LEU A 197 9.03 -10.68 -23.11
C LEU A 197 9.94 -11.08 -21.94
N PRO A 198 9.89 -10.37 -20.80
CA PRO A 198 10.55 -10.84 -19.59
C PRO A 198 9.96 -12.18 -19.18
N LYS A 199 10.83 -13.13 -18.85
CA LYS A 199 10.41 -14.45 -18.38
C LYS A 199 9.68 -14.33 -17.05
N VAL A 200 8.61 -15.09 -16.88
CA VAL A 200 7.87 -15.17 -15.63
C VAL A 200 8.60 -16.09 -14.66
N VAL A 201 8.79 -15.63 -13.43
CA VAL A 201 9.46 -16.40 -12.39
C VAL A 201 8.41 -17.25 -11.67
N THR A 202 8.54 -18.56 -11.70
CA THR A 202 7.77 -19.44 -10.82
C THR A 202 8.66 -20.05 -9.75
N ALA A 203 8.14 -20.23 -8.54
CA ALA A 203 8.86 -20.91 -7.47
C ALA A 203 7.98 -21.79 -6.60
N ARG A 204 8.57 -22.82 -5.99
CA ARG A 204 7.91 -23.74 -5.05
C ARG A 204 8.68 -23.87 -3.74
N PHE A 205 7.95 -23.86 -2.63
CA PHE A 205 8.44 -24.09 -1.28
C PHE A 205 7.54 -25.10 -0.56
N GLY A 206 8.06 -26.32 -0.41
CA GLY A 206 7.31 -27.45 0.16
C GLY A 206 6.43 -28.14 -0.89
N GLU A 207 6.27 -29.44 -0.72
CA GLU A 207 5.48 -30.33 -1.59
C GLU A 207 4.69 -31.34 -0.74
N ASP A 208 4.33 -30.96 0.49
CA ASP A 208 3.67 -31.86 1.43
C ASP A 208 2.18 -31.96 1.08
N PRO A 209 1.68 -33.13 0.61
CA PRO A 209 0.30 -33.29 0.19
C PRO A 209 -0.70 -33.18 1.36
N SER A 210 -0.21 -33.31 2.61
CA SER A 210 -1.04 -33.10 3.80
C SER A 210 -1.34 -31.63 4.05
N LYS A 211 -0.54 -30.71 3.52
CA LYS A 211 -0.73 -29.26 3.63
C LYS A 211 -1.60 -28.70 2.51
N ARG A 212 -2.13 -27.51 2.73
CA ARG A 212 -2.72 -26.67 1.66
C ARG A 212 -1.59 -26.05 0.85
N THR A 213 -1.85 -25.71 -0.41
CA THR A 213 -0.93 -24.99 -1.29
C THR A 213 -1.49 -23.63 -1.63
N VAL A 214 -0.75 -22.58 -1.29
CA VAL A 214 -1.08 -21.20 -1.65
C VAL A 214 -0.18 -20.72 -2.77
N CYS A 215 -0.74 -20.03 -3.76
CA CYS A 215 0.01 -19.41 -4.84
C CYS A 215 -0.02 -17.89 -4.69
N VAL A 216 1.13 -17.27 -4.51
CA VAL A 216 1.30 -15.82 -4.40
C VAL A 216 1.63 -15.27 -5.79
N TYR A 217 0.80 -14.35 -6.28
CA TYR A 217 1.07 -13.56 -7.47
C TYR A 217 1.55 -12.15 -7.10
N GLY A 218 2.46 -11.61 -7.92
CA GLY A 218 2.82 -10.20 -7.94
C GLY A 218 3.65 -9.86 -9.18
N HIS A 219 4.08 -8.61 -9.30
CA HIS A 219 4.91 -8.15 -10.42
C HIS A 219 6.08 -7.28 -9.94
N VAL A 220 7.09 -7.12 -10.79
CA VAL A 220 8.28 -6.32 -10.48
C VAL A 220 8.64 -5.32 -11.57
N ASP A 221 7.86 -5.24 -12.64
CA ASP A 221 7.84 -4.05 -13.49
C ASP A 221 7.13 -2.89 -12.79
N VAL A 222 7.40 -1.67 -13.26
CA VAL A 222 6.92 -0.43 -12.64
C VAL A 222 6.51 0.59 -13.69
N GLN A 223 5.58 1.49 -13.35
CA GLN A 223 5.32 2.69 -14.16
C GLN A 223 6.59 3.56 -14.37
N PRO A 224 6.66 4.35 -15.46
CA PRO A 224 7.69 5.36 -15.64
C PRO A 224 7.70 6.38 -14.49
N ALA A 225 8.88 6.88 -14.18
CA ALA A 225 9.06 7.98 -13.25
C ALA A 225 10.31 8.79 -13.59
N LYS A 226 10.18 10.11 -13.65
CA LYS A 226 11.29 11.04 -13.81
C LYS A 226 11.26 12.10 -12.73
N LYS A 227 12.44 12.62 -12.38
CA LYS A 227 12.55 13.69 -11.39
C LYS A 227 11.71 14.90 -11.80
N GLU A 228 11.69 15.21 -13.09
CA GLU A 228 11.01 16.35 -13.70
C GLU A 228 9.49 16.25 -13.64
N ASP A 229 8.93 15.05 -13.40
CA ASP A 229 7.48 14.86 -13.26
C ASP A 229 6.94 15.47 -11.95
N GLY A 230 7.82 15.91 -11.05
CA GLY A 230 7.47 16.54 -9.77
C GLY A 230 7.91 15.74 -8.53
N TRP A 231 8.87 14.84 -8.66
CA TRP A 231 9.37 14.04 -7.53
C TRP A 231 10.28 14.85 -6.61
N ALA A 232 10.04 14.74 -5.30
CA ALA A 232 10.85 15.37 -4.25
C ALA A 232 12.19 14.65 -4.04
N THR A 233 12.24 13.33 -4.25
CA THR A 233 13.45 12.48 -4.23
C THR A 233 13.75 11.94 -5.63
N ASP A 234 14.91 11.31 -5.85
CA ASP A 234 15.10 10.55 -7.10
C ASP A 234 14.14 9.33 -7.06
N PRO A 235 13.35 9.07 -8.12
CA PRO A 235 12.39 7.97 -8.12
C PRO A 235 13.03 6.59 -7.99
N TYR A 236 14.28 6.40 -8.42
CA TYR A 236 14.97 5.11 -8.38
C TYR A 236 16.06 5.05 -7.31
N GLU A 237 16.18 6.07 -6.46
CA GLU A 237 16.95 6.03 -5.22
C GLU A 237 16.01 5.95 -4.00
N LEU A 238 15.89 4.76 -3.41
CA LEU A 238 15.02 4.56 -2.25
C LEU A 238 15.44 5.48 -1.09
N THR A 239 14.56 6.43 -0.76
CA THR A 239 14.84 7.45 0.24
C THR A 239 13.90 7.30 1.44
N ASP A 240 14.47 7.14 2.64
CA ASP A 240 13.68 7.09 3.89
C ASP A 240 13.50 8.49 4.46
N ILE A 241 12.24 8.93 4.57
CA ILE A 241 11.86 10.19 5.19
C ILE A 241 10.81 9.88 6.25
N ASP A 242 11.17 10.07 7.52
CA ASP A 242 10.30 9.86 8.68
C ASP A 242 9.62 8.47 8.73
N GLY A 243 10.29 7.44 8.22
CA GLY A 243 9.78 6.08 8.18
C GLY A 243 8.88 5.77 6.97
N ASN A 244 8.73 6.69 6.03
CA ASN A 244 8.18 6.44 4.70
C ASN A 244 9.31 6.25 3.70
N LEU A 245 9.19 5.21 2.87
CA LEU A 245 10.24 4.76 1.97
C LEU A 245 9.83 5.12 0.54
N TYR A 246 10.35 6.24 0.07
CA TYR A 246 10.01 6.85 -1.22
C TYR A 246 10.82 6.25 -2.36
N GLY A 247 10.14 5.84 -3.42
CA GLY A 247 10.74 5.32 -4.65
C GLY A 247 9.68 4.67 -5.53
N ARG A 248 9.88 4.73 -6.86
CA ARG A 248 9.00 4.09 -7.84
C ARG A 248 9.04 2.58 -7.66
N GLY A 249 7.85 2.01 -7.52
CA GLY A 249 7.61 0.59 -7.26
C GLY A 249 7.78 0.17 -5.82
N ALA A 250 7.92 1.12 -4.89
CA ALA A 250 7.95 0.83 -3.46
C ALA A 250 6.66 0.17 -3.00
N SER A 251 5.49 0.76 -3.28
CA SER A 251 4.21 0.12 -2.98
C SER A 251 3.71 -0.76 -4.11
N ASP A 252 4.17 -0.52 -5.34
CA ASP A 252 3.57 -1.05 -6.57
C ASP A 252 4.60 -1.66 -7.55
N ASN A 253 5.01 -2.92 -7.41
CA ASN A 253 4.61 -3.91 -6.41
C ASN A 253 5.83 -4.58 -5.73
N LYS A 254 7.01 -3.96 -5.80
CA LYS A 254 8.27 -4.59 -5.36
C LYS A 254 8.30 -4.88 -3.86
N ALA A 255 7.83 -3.96 -3.00
CA ALA A 255 7.84 -4.24 -1.56
C ALA A 255 6.81 -5.30 -1.16
N PRO A 256 5.55 -5.30 -1.64
CA PRO A 256 4.64 -6.41 -1.40
C PRO A 256 5.19 -7.79 -1.82
N VAL A 257 5.79 -7.91 -3.02
CA VAL A 257 6.47 -9.15 -3.45
C VAL A 257 7.56 -9.54 -2.46
N LEU A 258 8.43 -8.59 -2.09
CA LEU A 258 9.50 -8.86 -1.14
C LEU A 258 9.00 -9.21 0.26
N ALA A 259 7.89 -8.64 0.71
CA ALA A 259 7.28 -9.00 2.00
C ALA A 259 6.86 -10.48 1.99
N TRP A 260 6.28 -11.00 0.90
CA TRP A 260 5.99 -12.44 0.78
C TRP A 260 7.24 -13.32 0.75
N ILE A 261 8.28 -12.89 0.02
CA ILE A 261 9.57 -13.58 0.02
C ILE A 261 10.16 -13.64 1.43
N HIS A 262 10.11 -12.52 2.16
CA HIS A 262 10.59 -12.44 3.53
C HIS A 262 9.75 -13.26 4.51
N THR A 263 8.44 -13.39 4.29
CA THR A 263 7.60 -14.31 5.06
C THR A 263 8.17 -15.73 5.00
N VAL A 264 8.48 -16.23 3.79
CA VAL A 264 9.09 -17.56 3.63
C VAL A 264 10.49 -17.64 4.23
N GLU A 265 11.32 -16.62 4.01
CA GLU A 265 12.68 -16.52 4.56
C GLU A 265 12.69 -16.58 6.09
N VAL A 266 11.72 -15.95 6.77
CA VAL A 266 11.60 -15.98 8.24
C VAL A 266 11.32 -17.39 8.76
N TYR A 267 10.43 -18.16 8.12
CA TYR A 267 10.18 -19.55 8.51
C TYR A 267 11.45 -20.40 8.37
N LYS A 268 12.15 -20.26 7.24
CA LYS A 268 13.42 -20.96 6.98
C LYS A 268 14.50 -20.58 7.97
N ALA A 269 14.74 -19.29 8.19
CA ALA A 269 15.79 -18.79 9.09
C ALA A 269 15.57 -19.19 10.55
N LEU A 270 14.31 -19.36 10.98
CA LEU A 270 13.98 -19.80 12.34
C LEU A 270 13.92 -21.33 12.49
N ASN A 271 14.16 -22.07 11.39
CA ASN A 271 13.98 -23.51 11.30
C ASN A 271 12.58 -23.94 11.78
N ILE A 272 11.55 -23.20 11.33
CA ILE A 272 10.15 -23.49 11.57
C ILE A 272 9.56 -23.95 10.24
N ASP A 273 8.88 -25.08 10.26
CA ASP A 273 8.21 -25.61 9.09
C ASP A 273 7.10 -24.66 8.60
N LEU A 274 6.99 -24.52 7.27
CA LEU A 274 5.94 -23.70 6.68
C LEU A 274 4.58 -24.38 6.95
N PRO A 275 3.56 -23.62 7.39
CA PRO A 275 2.26 -24.20 7.72
C PRO A 275 1.48 -24.65 6.47
N VAL A 276 1.86 -24.17 5.28
CA VAL A 276 1.31 -24.51 3.96
C VAL A 276 2.45 -24.66 2.94
N ASN A 277 2.20 -25.32 1.82
CA ASN A 277 3.08 -25.22 0.65
C ASN A 277 2.89 -23.83 0.03
N VAL A 278 3.98 -23.19 -0.39
CA VAL A 278 3.93 -21.85 -0.99
C VAL A 278 4.48 -21.93 -2.41
N LYS A 279 3.70 -21.44 -3.37
CA LYS A 279 4.10 -21.21 -4.75
C LYS A 279 4.14 -19.72 -5.04
N PHE A 280 5.05 -19.30 -5.91
CA PHE A 280 5.14 -17.93 -6.40
C PHE A 280 4.98 -17.91 -7.92
N ILE A 281 4.30 -16.88 -8.41
CA ILE A 281 4.31 -16.47 -9.80
C ILE A 281 4.55 -14.96 -9.85
N ILE A 282 5.75 -14.57 -10.29
CA ILE A 282 6.15 -13.16 -10.40
C ILE A 282 6.37 -12.81 -11.86
N GLU A 283 5.63 -11.82 -12.36
CA GLU A 283 5.76 -11.33 -13.73
C GLU A 283 6.47 -9.97 -13.80
N GLY A 284 6.66 -9.48 -15.02
CA GLY A 284 7.28 -8.18 -15.28
C GLY A 284 6.59 -7.41 -16.41
N MET A 285 5.30 -7.60 -16.63
CA MET A 285 4.55 -6.87 -17.67
C MET A 285 3.18 -6.38 -17.19
N GLU A 286 2.90 -6.37 -15.87
CA GLU A 286 1.57 -6.02 -15.34
C GLU A 286 1.15 -4.61 -15.80
N GLU A 287 2.09 -3.66 -15.70
CA GLU A 287 1.86 -2.23 -15.96
C GLU A 287 1.57 -1.94 -17.44
N THR A 288 1.79 -2.93 -18.31
CA THR A 288 1.56 -2.88 -19.75
C THR A 288 0.60 -3.95 -20.25
N GLY A 289 -0.09 -4.66 -19.35
CA GLY A 289 -1.20 -5.57 -19.68
C GLY A 289 -0.93 -7.07 -19.54
N SER A 290 0.13 -7.47 -18.83
CA SER A 290 0.49 -8.88 -18.53
C SER A 290 0.65 -9.77 -19.77
N ASN A 291 1.22 -9.24 -20.85
CA ASN A 291 1.36 -9.96 -22.12
C ASN A 291 2.04 -11.33 -21.94
N GLY A 292 1.39 -12.38 -22.46
CA GLY A 292 1.86 -13.76 -22.42
C GLY A 292 1.53 -14.53 -21.13
N LEU A 293 1.08 -13.85 -20.06
CA LEU A 293 0.78 -14.50 -18.80
C LEU A 293 -0.49 -15.37 -18.87
N ASP A 294 -1.53 -14.92 -19.57
CA ASP A 294 -2.77 -15.70 -19.73
C ASP A 294 -2.49 -17.05 -20.41
N ASP A 295 -1.70 -17.05 -21.49
CA ASP A 295 -1.30 -18.27 -22.22
C ASP A 295 -0.50 -19.22 -21.33
N MET A 296 0.41 -18.67 -20.50
CA MET A 296 1.15 -19.45 -19.51
C MET A 296 0.22 -20.09 -18.47
N ILE A 297 -0.76 -19.34 -17.94
CA ILE A 297 -1.70 -19.85 -16.94
C ILE A 297 -2.51 -21.02 -17.51
N VAL A 298 -2.97 -20.90 -18.77
CA VAL A 298 -3.65 -21.98 -19.48
C VAL A 298 -2.73 -23.19 -19.66
N ALA A 299 -1.50 -22.97 -20.17
CA ALA A 299 -0.55 -24.04 -20.43
C ALA A 299 -0.10 -24.79 -19.17
N GLN A 300 -0.04 -24.11 -18.03
CA GLN A 300 0.41 -24.69 -16.76
C GLN A 300 -0.72 -25.05 -15.78
N LYS A 301 -1.98 -24.93 -16.21
CA LYS A 301 -3.17 -25.21 -15.40
C LYS A 301 -3.09 -26.58 -14.72
N ASP A 302 -2.79 -27.62 -15.50
CA ASP A 302 -2.76 -29.01 -15.03
C ASP A 302 -1.37 -29.46 -14.55
N SER A 303 -0.42 -28.52 -14.44
CA SER A 303 0.93 -28.79 -13.95
C SER A 303 1.27 -27.91 -12.75
N PHE A 304 1.74 -26.68 -12.95
CA PHE A 304 2.13 -25.76 -11.88
C PHE A 304 0.96 -25.43 -10.94
N PHE A 305 -0.25 -25.29 -11.48
CA PHE A 305 -1.45 -24.91 -10.70
C PHE A 305 -2.29 -26.10 -10.21
N SER A 306 -1.94 -27.33 -10.57
CA SER A 306 -2.77 -28.53 -10.34
C SER A 306 -3.10 -28.78 -8.85
N ASP A 307 -2.13 -28.54 -7.98
CA ASP A 307 -2.16 -28.72 -6.53
C ASP A 307 -2.40 -27.41 -5.76
N VAL A 308 -2.65 -26.29 -6.44
CA VAL A 308 -2.93 -25.00 -5.80
C VAL A 308 -4.35 -25.02 -5.23
N ASP A 309 -4.52 -24.61 -3.97
CA ASP A 309 -5.84 -24.46 -3.35
C ASP A 309 -6.36 -23.01 -3.45
N TYR A 310 -5.47 -22.04 -3.20
CA TYR A 310 -5.81 -20.63 -3.11
C TYR A 310 -4.76 -19.75 -3.79
N ILE A 311 -5.21 -18.64 -4.37
CA ILE A 311 -4.34 -17.64 -4.97
C ILE A 311 -4.43 -16.34 -4.15
N ILE A 312 -3.28 -15.70 -3.94
CA ILE A 312 -3.16 -14.47 -3.17
C ILE A 312 -2.51 -13.41 -4.04
N ILE A 313 -3.08 -12.22 -4.03
CA ILE A 313 -2.57 -11.03 -4.71
C ILE A 313 -2.39 -9.94 -3.66
N SER A 314 -1.21 -9.33 -3.61
CA SER A 314 -0.92 -8.24 -2.67
C SER A 314 -0.56 -6.97 -3.43
N ASP A 315 -1.51 -6.50 -4.23
CA ASP A 315 -1.31 -5.45 -5.23
C ASP A 315 -2.43 -4.40 -5.19
N CYS A 316 -2.77 -4.01 -3.98
CA CYS A 316 -3.79 -2.99 -3.69
C CYS A 316 -3.32 -2.18 -2.48
N VAL A 317 -4.03 -1.09 -2.22
CA VAL A 317 -3.83 -0.25 -1.03
C VAL A 317 -5.02 -0.34 -0.09
N TRP A 318 -4.78 0.06 1.16
CA TRP A 318 -5.85 0.35 2.10
C TRP A 318 -6.55 1.65 1.73
N LEU A 319 -7.82 1.76 2.10
CA LEU A 319 -8.60 2.99 1.87
C LEU A 319 -8.31 4.07 2.93
N SER A 320 -7.84 3.66 4.10
CA SER A 320 -7.54 4.53 5.24
C SER A 320 -6.42 3.92 6.09
N LYS A 321 -6.25 4.41 7.32
CA LYS A 321 -5.31 3.82 8.29
C LYS A 321 -5.75 2.46 8.81
N ARG A 322 -7.02 2.09 8.61
CA ARG A 322 -7.52 0.75 8.94
C ARG A 322 -7.13 -0.24 7.85
N PRO A 323 -6.54 -1.40 8.20
CA PRO A 323 -6.26 -2.45 7.23
C PRO A 323 -7.51 -2.90 6.50
N ALA A 324 -7.34 -3.34 5.26
CA ALA A 324 -8.44 -3.80 4.43
C ALA A 324 -8.13 -5.12 3.74
N LEU A 325 -9.18 -5.84 3.36
CA LEU A 325 -9.14 -6.92 2.37
C LEU A 325 -9.91 -6.45 1.14
N THR A 326 -9.32 -6.61 -0.03
CA THR A 326 -9.97 -6.23 -1.28
C THR A 326 -10.71 -7.45 -1.84
N TYR A 327 -12.01 -7.31 -2.10
CA TYR A 327 -12.85 -8.40 -2.63
C TYR A 327 -13.38 -8.13 -4.04
N GLY A 328 -12.98 -7.04 -4.68
CA GLY A 328 -13.32 -6.79 -6.07
C GLY A 328 -12.54 -5.65 -6.68
N THR A 329 -12.34 -5.70 -8.00
CA THR A 329 -11.71 -4.66 -8.81
C THR A 329 -12.59 -4.36 -10.01
N ARG A 330 -12.51 -3.15 -10.54
CA ARG A 330 -13.21 -2.79 -11.78
C ARG A 330 -12.52 -3.41 -12.98
N GLY A 331 -13.26 -3.62 -14.05
CA GLY A 331 -12.70 -3.89 -15.38
C GLY A 331 -12.32 -2.59 -16.08
N ASN A 332 -11.79 -2.67 -17.29
CA ASN A 332 -11.46 -1.51 -18.09
C ASN A 332 -11.64 -1.79 -19.58
N CYS A 333 -12.42 -0.94 -20.25
CA CYS A 333 -12.45 -0.86 -21.71
C CYS A 333 -11.79 0.44 -22.16
N TYR A 334 -10.65 0.36 -22.82
CA TYR A 334 -9.91 1.53 -23.31
C TYR A 334 -10.19 1.70 -24.80
N PHE A 335 -10.57 2.90 -25.22
CA PHE A 335 -10.99 3.20 -26.57
C PHE A 335 -10.13 4.29 -27.20
N PHE A 336 -9.89 4.12 -28.50
CA PHE A 336 -9.45 5.17 -29.41
C PHE A 336 -10.62 5.57 -30.31
N ALA A 337 -10.91 6.87 -30.35
CA ALA A 337 -11.83 7.45 -31.33
C ALA A 337 -11.04 8.37 -32.26
N GLU A 338 -10.81 7.91 -33.48
CA GLU A 338 -10.05 8.61 -34.51
C GLU A 338 -10.99 9.36 -35.45
N VAL A 339 -10.75 10.66 -35.64
CA VAL A 339 -11.40 11.48 -36.66
C VAL A 339 -10.35 11.97 -37.66
N GLU A 340 -10.53 11.63 -38.93
CA GLU A 340 -9.67 12.03 -40.03
C GLU A 340 -10.44 12.89 -41.04
N GLY A 341 -9.88 14.03 -41.44
CA GLY A 341 -10.48 14.96 -42.41
C GLY A 341 -9.54 15.29 -43.57
N PRO A 342 -8.87 16.46 -43.56
CA PRO A 342 -8.00 16.86 -44.67
C PRO A 342 -6.73 16.00 -44.72
N LYS A 343 -6.10 15.93 -45.90
CA LYS A 343 -4.88 15.11 -46.13
C LYS A 343 -3.64 15.61 -45.38
N LYS A 344 -3.67 16.82 -44.85
CA LYS A 344 -2.57 17.48 -44.13
C LYS A 344 -3.14 18.56 -43.22
N ASP A 345 -2.39 18.90 -42.18
CA ASP A 345 -2.71 20.04 -41.32
C ASP A 345 -2.91 21.32 -42.16
N LEU A 346 -3.90 22.11 -41.76
CA LEU A 346 -4.27 23.34 -42.46
C LEU A 346 -3.98 24.57 -41.61
N HIS A 347 -3.61 25.68 -42.26
CA HIS A 347 -3.49 26.97 -41.59
C HIS A 347 -4.89 27.47 -41.18
N SER A 348 -5.16 27.60 -39.88
CA SER A 348 -6.53 27.85 -39.40
C SER A 348 -7.11 29.19 -39.85
N GLY A 349 -6.28 30.21 -40.08
CA GLY A 349 -6.75 31.50 -40.61
C GLY A 349 -7.09 31.48 -42.11
N VAL A 350 -6.53 30.55 -42.89
CA VAL A 350 -6.76 30.48 -44.35
C VAL A 350 -7.98 29.59 -44.63
N TYR A 351 -8.10 28.49 -43.89
CA TYR A 351 -9.12 27.46 -44.13
C TYR A 351 -10.28 27.49 -43.13
N GLY A 352 -10.15 28.24 -42.02
CA GLY A 352 -11.20 28.36 -41.01
C GLY A 352 -12.51 28.87 -41.60
N GLY A 353 -13.61 28.18 -41.28
CA GLY A 353 -14.94 28.47 -41.82
C GLY A 353 -15.23 27.85 -43.19
N THR A 354 -14.24 27.21 -43.84
CA THR A 354 -14.44 26.55 -45.16
C THR A 354 -14.43 25.03 -45.09
N VAL A 355 -13.95 24.44 -43.99
CA VAL A 355 -13.82 22.99 -43.81
C VAL A 355 -14.51 22.53 -42.53
N MET A 356 -15.00 21.30 -42.52
CA MET A 356 -15.45 20.63 -41.29
C MET A 356 -14.22 20.08 -40.56
N GLU A 357 -13.93 20.62 -39.38
CA GLU A 357 -12.66 20.35 -38.69
C GLU A 357 -12.71 19.05 -37.87
N PRO A 358 -11.71 18.16 -37.99
CA PRO A 358 -11.65 16.93 -37.19
C PRO A 358 -11.75 17.15 -35.68
N MET A 359 -11.10 18.21 -35.18
CA MET A 359 -11.19 18.60 -33.76
C MET A 359 -12.62 18.97 -33.34
N THR A 360 -13.36 19.69 -34.18
CA THR A 360 -14.74 20.09 -33.87
C THR A 360 -15.66 18.86 -33.79
N ASP A 361 -15.45 17.88 -34.66
CA ASP A 361 -16.18 16.61 -34.59
C ASP A 361 -15.80 15.77 -33.38
N LEU A 362 -14.50 15.66 -33.09
CA LEU A 362 -14.01 14.89 -31.95
C LEU A 362 -14.55 15.43 -30.63
N ILE A 363 -14.51 16.75 -30.42
CA ILE A 363 -15.10 17.37 -29.22
C ILE A 363 -16.61 17.12 -29.16
N GLY A 364 -17.29 17.20 -30.30
CA GLY A 364 -18.73 16.93 -30.39
C GLY A 364 -19.14 15.51 -30.01
N ILE A 365 -18.30 14.50 -30.28
CA ILE A 365 -18.56 13.12 -29.85
C ILE A 365 -18.17 12.90 -28.39
N LEU A 366 -17.08 13.52 -27.91
CA LEU A 366 -16.63 13.39 -26.51
C LEU A 366 -17.64 14.00 -25.52
N ASP A 367 -18.27 15.13 -25.87
CA ASP A 367 -19.36 15.74 -25.08
C ASP A 367 -20.56 14.81 -24.89
N LYS A 368 -20.69 13.75 -25.70
CA LYS A 368 -21.76 12.76 -25.60
C LYS A 368 -21.38 11.50 -24.82
N LEU A 369 -20.17 11.40 -24.28
CA LEU A 369 -19.80 10.24 -23.46
C LEU A 369 -20.35 10.32 -22.04
N ILE A 370 -20.22 11.49 -21.41
CA ILE A 370 -20.50 11.70 -19.98
C ILE A 370 -21.08 13.09 -19.74
N SER A 371 -22.09 13.18 -18.89
CA SER A 371 -22.69 14.45 -18.47
C SER A 371 -21.86 15.15 -17.37
N PRO A 372 -22.08 16.45 -17.11
CA PRO A 372 -21.42 17.17 -16.02
C PRO A 372 -21.62 16.55 -14.62
N SER A 373 -22.69 15.78 -14.41
CA SER A 373 -22.96 15.08 -13.15
C SER A 373 -22.29 13.70 -13.05
N GLY A 374 -21.42 13.35 -14.00
CA GLY A 374 -20.77 12.03 -14.07
C GLY A 374 -21.64 10.90 -14.63
N LYS A 375 -22.88 11.18 -15.06
CA LYS A 375 -23.74 10.15 -15.67
C LYS A 375 -23.25 9.83 -17.09
N ILE A 376 -22.93 8.56 -17.33
CA ILE A 376 -22.62 8.01 -18.66
C ILE A 376 -23.87 8.13 -19.56
N LEU A 377 -23.67 8.66 -20.77
CA LEU A 377 -24.75 8.97 -21.72
C LEU A 377 -24.93 7.90 -22.81
N ILE A 378 -24.01 6.95 -22.91
CA ILE A 378 -24.08 5.81 -23.83
C ILE A 378 -25.25 4.90 -23.43
N PRO A 379 -26.25 4.66 -24.32
CA PRO A 379 -27.38 3.78 -24.05
C PRO A 379 -26.95 2.34 -23.73
N GLY A 380 -27.70 1.65 -22.85
CA GLY A 380 -27.46 0.25 -22.51
C GLY A 380 -26.34 -0.02 -21.51
N ILE A 381 -25.38 0.89 -21.33
CA ILE A 381 -24.19 0.66 -20.46
C ILE A 381 -24.57 0.34 -19.01
N ARG A 382 -25.64 0.96 -18.48
CA ARG A 382 -26.03 0.81 -17.07
C ARG A 382 -26.96 -0.38 -16.81
N GLU A 383 -27.50 -1.02 -17.84
CA GLU A 383 -28.51 -2.09 -17.69
C GLU A 383 -27.92 -3.35 -17.03
N ALA A 384 -26.64 -3.62 -17.29
CA ALA A 384 -25.93 -4.74 -16.68
C ALA A 384 -25.45 -4.45 -15.24
N VAL A 385 -25.53 -3.20 -14.75
CA VAL A 385 -25.01 -2.86 -13.42
C VAL A 385 -25.89 -3.47 -12.33
N ALA A 386 -25.32 -4.35 -11.52
CA ALA A 386 -26.03 -4.96 -10.40
C ALA A 386 -26.64 -3.91 -9.45
N HIS A 387 -27.75 -4.24 -8.81
CA HIS A 387 -28.34 -3.43 -7.75
C HIS A 387 -27.42 -3.38 -6.51
N LEU A 388 -27.40 -2.26 -5.78
CA LEU A 388 -26.70 -2.15 -4.50
C LEU A 388 -27.58 -2.77 -3.41
N SER A 389 -27.19 -3.92 -2.87
CA SER A 389 -27.96 -4.59 -1.80
C SER A 389 -27.86 -3.84 -0.47
N ASP A 390 -28.83 -4.04 0.42
CA ASP A 390 -28.82 -3.47 1.78
C ASP A 390 -27.58 -3.93 2.57
N GLU A 391 -27.12 -5.16 2.33
CA GLU A 391 -25.91 -5.74 2.92
C GLU A 391 -24.65 -4.97 2.45
N GLU A 392 -24.51 -4.74 1.14
CA GLU A 392 -23.37 -3.99 0.58
C GLU A 392 -23.43 -2.50 0.99
N TRP A 393 -24.64 -1.92 1.03
CA TRP A 393 -24.84 -0.55 1.50
C TRP A 393 -24.41 -0.35 2.96
N LYS A 394 -24.82 -1.26 3.86
CA LYS A 394 -24.43 -1.23 5.27
C LYS A 394 -22.92 -1.40 5.44
N MET A 395 -22.31 -2.30 4.68
CA MET A 395 -20.85 -2.46 4.69
C MET A 395 -20.13 -1.15 4.34
N TYR A 396 -20.61 -0.39 3.36
CA TYR A 396 -20.01 0.90 3.00
C TYR A 396 -20.21 1.98 4.09
N GLN A 397 -21.24 1.87 4.93
CA GLN A 397 -21.41 2.77 6.07
C GLN A 397 -20.36 2.55 7.15
N ASP A 398 -19.95 1.31 7.37
CA ASP A 398 -19.02 0.96 8.45
C ASP A 398 -17.55 1.24 8.07
N ILE A 399 -17.27 1.45 6.77
CA ILE A 399 -15.94 1.72 6.24
C ILE A 399 -15.36 3.05 6.77
N GLU A 400 -14.09 3.01 7.20
CA GLU A 400 -13.35 4.16 7.68
C GLU A 400 -12.89 4.96 6.47
N PHE A 401 -13.58 6.08 6.21
CA PHE A 401 -13.27 6.96 5.11
C PHE A 401 -13.76 8.38 5.43
N ASP A 402 -12.81 9.32 5.52
CA ASP A 402 -13.09 10.73 5.80
C ASP A 402 -13.13 11.54 4.49
N LEU A 403 -14.33 11.99 4.12
CA LEU A 403 -14.57 12.72 2.88
C LEU A 403 -13.77 14.02 2.79
N GLU A 404 -13.65 14.74 3.90
CA GLU A 404 -12.97 16.04 3.94
C GLU A 404 -11.46 15.90 3.82
N SER A 405 -10.88 14.86 4.44
CA SER A 405 -9.48 14.50 4.30
C SER A 405 -9.18 14.06 2.89
N TYR A 406 -9.98 13.14 2.32
CA TYR A 406 -9.82 12.70 0.94
C TYR A 406 -9.86 13.89 -0.02
N LYS A 407 -10.87 14.76 0.08
CA LYS A 407 -11.03 15.98 -0.73
C LYS A 407 -9.82 16.92 -0.62
N ARG A 408 -9.31 17.14 0.60
CA ARG A 408 -8.15 18.01 0.87
C ARG A 408 -6.86 17.42 0.32
N GLU A 409 -6.66 16.11 0.44
CA GLU A 409 -5.45 15.41 -0.01
C GLU A 409 -5.28 15.47 -1.53
N ILE A 410 -6.36 15.28 -2.28
CA ILE A 410 -6.36 15.41 -3.74
C ILE A 410 -6.51 16.87 -4.22
N GLY A 411 -6.56 17.84 -3.30
CA GLY A 411 -6.56 19.27 -3.62
C GLY A 411 -7.85 19.80 -4.28
N LEU A 412 -9.01 19.17 -4.06
CA LEU A 412 -10.28 19.59 -4.66
C LEU A 412 -11.09 20.50 -3.72
N SER A 413 -11.84 21.44 -4.31
CA SER A 413 -12.81 22.27 -3.55
C SER A 413 -14.12 21.52 -3.26
N GLN A 414 -14.51 20.61 -4.17
CA GLN A 414 -15.75 19.86 -4.10
C GLN A 414 -15.58 18.47 -4.74
N LEU A 415 -16.23 17.47 -4.15
CA LEU A 415 -16.39 16.12 -4.71
C LEU A 415 -17.70 16.03 -5.49
N MET A 416 -17.79 15.09 -6.46
CA MET A 416 -19.04 14.85 -7.20
C MET A 416 -20.19 14.36 -6.31
N TYR A 417 -19.86 13.71 -5.19
CA TYR A 417 -20.82 13.17 -4.23
C TYR A 417 -20.47 13.63 -2.82
N SER A 418 -21.48 14.07 -2.07
CA SER A 418 -21.34 14.57 -0.69
C SER A 418 -21.55 13.49 0.38
N ASN A 419 -22.13 12.35 0.00
CA ASN A 419 -22.34 11.20 0.88
C ASN A 419 -21.23 10.15 0.70
N LYS A 420 -20.75 9.59 1.81
CA LYS A 420 -19.69 8.57 1.84
C LYS A 420 -20.05 7.33 1.02
N VAL A 421 -21.24 6.77 1.27
CA VAL A 421 -21.71 5.55 0.61
C VAL A 421 -21.84 5.77 -0.89
N ASP A 422 -22.41 6.90 -1.31
CA ASP A 422 -22.52 7.23 -2.73
C ASP A 422 -21.15 7.38 -3.39
N LEU A 423 -20.20 8.07 -2.74
CA LEU A 423 -18.86 8.24 -3.29
C LEU A 423 -18.15 6.89 -3.44
N LEU A 424 -18.18 6.04 -2.40
CA LEU A 424 -17.57 4.70 -2.45
C LEU A 424 -18.26 3.82 -3.48
N ALA A 425 -19.59 3.88 -3.59
CA ALA A 425 -20.33 3.15 -4.62
C ALA A 425 -19.92 3.56 -6.03
N HIS A 426 -19.71 4.87 -6.28
CA HIS A 426 -19.24 5.34 -7.58
C HIS A 426 -17.78 4.97 -7.87
N ARG A 427 -16.94 4.84 -6.84
CA ARG A 427 -15.57 4.34 -6.99
C ARG A 427 -15.51 2.85 -7.28
N TRP A 428 -16.43 2.06 -6.73
CA TRP A 428 -16.26 0.60 -6.67
C TRP A 428 -17.20 -0.18 -7.56
N ARG A 429 -18.46 0.27 -7.68
CA ARG A 429 -19.54 -0.54 -8.23
C ARG A 429 -20.39 0.14 -9.30
N HIS A 430 -20.17 1.42 -9.56
CA HIS A 430 -20.71 2.08 -10.74
C HIS A 430 -19.64 2.26 -11.81
N PRO A 431 -20.00 2.09 -13.10
CA PRO A 431 -19.07 2.35 -14.17
C PRO A 431 -18.76 3.84 -14.26
N THR A 432 -17.55 4.16 -14.71
CA THR A 432 -17.11 5.55 -14.91
C THR A 432 -16.49 5.71 -16.28
N VAL A 433 -16.65 6.88 -16.89
CA VAL A 433 -15.92 7.28 -18.11
C VAL A 433 -14.88 8.32 -17.72
N SER A 434 -13.67 8.19 -18.26
CA SER A 434 -12.62 9.20 -18.16
C SER A 434 -12.05 9.48 -19.54
N ILE A 435 -11.90 10.76 -19.89
CA ILE A 435 -11.25 11.21 -21.11
C ILE A 435 -9.81 11.56 -20.74
N HIS A 436 -8.85 10.92 -21.42
CA HIS A 436 -7.43 10.97 -21.06
C HIS A 436 -6.65 12.01 -21.86
N GLY A 437 -7.03 12.22 -23.12
CA GLY A 437 -6.37 13.19 -23.97
C GLY A 437 -6.68 13.03 -25.45
N ILE A 438 -6.05 13.88 -26.27
CA ILE A 438 -6.19 13.92 -27.72
C ILE A 438 -4.81 13.90 -28.36
N GLU A 439 -4.53 12.87 -29.16
CA GLU A 439 -3.32 12.76 -29.99
C GLU A 439 -3.57 13.36 -31.38
N GLY A 440 -2.51 13.87 -32.01
CA GLY A 440 -2.55 14.49 -33.35
C GLY A 440 -2.87 15.99 -33.33
N ALA A 441 -3.26 16.54 -32.18
CA ALA A 441 -3.49 17.97 -32.00
C ALA A 441 -2.25 18.71 -31.44
N PHE A 442 -2.32 20.03 -31.36
CA PHE A 442 -1.31 20.86 -30.71
C PHE A 442 -1.46 20.79 -29.19
N SER A 443 -0.48 20.20 -28.50
CA SER A 443 -0.47 20.01 -27.03
C SER A 443 0.73 20.65 -26.33
N SER A 444 1.71 21.19 -27.07
CA SER A 444 2.87 21.87 -26.50
C SER A 444 2.50 23.26 -25.96
N PRO A 445 3.28 23.82 -25.01
CA PRO A 445 3.12 25.20 -24.58
C PRO A 445 3.21 26.19 -25.76
N GLY A 446 2.45 27.29 -25.68
CA GLY A 446 2.46 28.36 -26.67
C GLY A 446 1.19 28.38 -27.54
N THR A 447 1.31 28.93 -28.75
CA THR A 447 0.19 29.11 -29.67
C THR A 447 0.52 28.58 -31.06
N LYS A 448 -0.36 27.77 -31.63
CA LYS A 448 -0.26 27.28 -33.02
C LYS A 448 -1.60 27.41 -33.73
N THR A 449 -1.64 28.16 -34.82
CA THR A 449 -2.86 28.42 -35.63
C THR A 449 -3.06 27.32 -36.67
N VAL A 450 -3.46 26.13 -36.21
CA VAL A 450 -3.55 24.91 -37.04
C VAL A 450 -4.91 24.22 -36.88
N ILE A 451 -5.44 23.69 -38.00
CA ILE A 451 -6.52 22.69 -38.01
C ILE A 451 -5.84 21.33 -38.23
N PRO A 452 -5.85 20.44 -37.23
CA PRO A 452 -5.26 19.10 -37.37
C PRO A 452 -5.97 18.27 -38.45
N ALA A 453 -5.20 17.55 -39.24
CA ALA A 453 -5.74 16.62 -40.25
C ALA A 453 -6.42 15.39 -39.67
N LYS A 454 -5.84 14.86 -38.59
CA LYS A 454 -6.25 13.64 -37.94
C LYS A 454 -6.03 13.78 -36.45
N VAL A 455 -7.03 13.36 -35.67
CA VAL A 455 -6.99 13.41 -34.21
C VAL A 455 -7.55 12.13 -33.62
N ILE A 456 -6.97 11.69 -32.51
CA ILE A 456 -7.37 10.46 -31.82
C ILE A 456 -7.64 10.80 -30.36
N ALA A 457 -8.90 10.72 -29.94
CA ALA A 457 -9.24 10.79 -28.52
C ALA A 457 -8.94 9.45 -27.85
N LYS A 458 -8.38 9.55 -26.64
CA LYS A 458 -8.18 8.43 -25.73
C LYS A 458 -9.14 8.56 -24.57
N PHE A 459 -9.99 7.56 -24.35
CA PHE A 459 -10.89 7.51 -23.20
C PHE A 459 -11.07 6.07 -22.75
N SER A 460 -11.51 5.86 -21.51
CA SER A 460 -11.82 4.52 -21.04
C SER A 460 -13.08 4.47 -20.18
N ILE A 461 -13.67 3.28 -20.12
CA ILE A 461 -14.81 2.94 -19.28
C ILE A 461 -14.35 1.93 -18.25
N ARG A 462 -14.33 2.31 -16.96
CA ARG A 462 -14.16 1.34 -15.88
C ARG A 462 -15.44 0.54 -15.75
N GLN A 463 -15.34 -0.76 -15.95
CA GLN A 463 -16.46 -1.69 -15.90
C GLN A 463 -16.67 -2.23 -14.50
N VAL A 464 -17.88 -2.68 -14.21
CA VAL A 464 -18.26 -3.28 -12.92
C VAL A 464 -18.91 -4.64 -13.18
N PRO A 465 -19.01 -5.53 -12.17
CA PRO A 465 -19.52 -6.89 -12.35
C PRO A 465 -20.81 -6.95 -13.17
N ASN A 466 -20.93 -8.01 -13.98
CA ASN A 466 -21.96 -8.29 -14.99
C ASN A 466 -21.87 -7.49 -16.30
N MET A 467 -20.95 -6.52 -16.43
CA MET A 467 -20.65 -5.90 -17.72
C MET A 467 -19.69 -6.78 -18.53
N ASP A 468 -19.98 -6.99 -19.81
CA ASP A 468 -19.14 -7.74 -20.75
C ASP A 468 -18.37 -6.78 -21.69
N PRO A 469 -17.02 -6.86 -21.79
CA PRO A 469 -16.23 -6.04 -22.70
C PRO A 469 -16.73 -5.99 -24.13
N ALA A 470 -17.12 -7.12 -24.73
CA ALA A 470 -17.58 -7.15 -26.12
C ALA A 470 -18.91 -6.39 -26.29
N MET A 471 -19.82 -6.50 -25.33
CA MET A 471 -21.06 -5.72 -25.32
C MET A 471 -20.79 -4.22 -25.14
N VAL A 472 -19.90 -3.85 -24.23
CA VAL A 472 -19.52 -2.44 -24.01
C VAL A 472 -18.87 -1.85 -25.24
N GLU A 473 -17.97 -2.58 -25.91
CA GLU A 473 -17.39 -2.18 -27.19
C GLU A 473 -18.48 -1.89 -28.22
N LYS A 474 -19.41 -2.83 -28.42
CA LYS A 474 -20.51 -2.65 -29.34
C LYS A 474 -21.35 -1.41 -29.01
N GLN A 475 -21.74 -1.24 -27.74
CA GLN A 475 -22.56 -0.10 -27.29
C GLN A 475 -21.86 1.25 -27.51
N VAL A 476 -20.57 1.33 -27.21
CA VAL A 476 -19.76 2.55 -27.40
C VAL A 476 -19.62 2.86 -28.89
N THR A 477 -19.20 1.88 -29.68
CA THR A 477 -18.96 2.04 -31.12
C THR A 477 -20.25 2.45 -31.84
N ASP A 478 -21.36 1.74 -31.62
CA ASP A 478 -22.66 2.06 -32.24
C ASP A 478 -23.13 3.48 -31.87
N TYR A 479 -22.99 3.85 -30.59
CA TYR A 479 -23.41 5.16 -30.11
C TYR A 479 -22.57 6.30 -30.68
N LEU A 480 -21.24 6.17 -30.68
CA LEU A 480 -20.36 7.19 -31.25
C LEU A 480 -20.57 7.38 -32.75
N HIS A 481 -20.75 6.29 -33.51
CA HIS A 481 -21.13 6.38 -34.92
C HIS A 481 -22.49 7.06 -35.11
N SER A 482 -23.48 6.78 -34.25
CA SER A 482 -24.78 7.47 -34.30
C SER A 482 -24.67 8.96 -34.02
N VAL A 483 -23.88 9.36 -33.01
CA VAL A 483 -23.62 10.77 -32.68
C VAL A 483 -22.91 11.45 -33.85
N PHE A 484 -21.86 10.83 -34.39
CA PHE A 484 -21.09 11.37 -35.51
C PHE A 484 -21.93 11.54 -36.78
N ALA A 485 -22.78 10.56 -37.13
CA ALA A 485 -23.68 10.65 -38.28
C ALA A 485 -24.63 11.86 -38.20
N LYS A 486 -25.13 12.19 -37.00
CA LYS A 486 -26.00 13.37 -36.79
C LYS A 486 -25.29 14.70 -37.04
N ARG A 487 -23.96 14.73 -36.99
CA ARG A 487 -23.15 15.91 -37.29
C ARG A 487 -23.06 16.21 -38.78
N LYS A 488 -23.40 15.25 -39.65
CA LYS A 488 -23.34 15.38 -41.11
C LYS A 488 -21.96 15.83 -41.60
N SER A 489 -20.91 15.42 -40.89
CA SER A 489 -19.54 15.73 -41.26
C SER A 489 -19.06 14.80 -42.39
N PRO A 490 -18.28 15.30 -43.36
CA PRO A 490 -17.62 14.47 -44.37
C PRO A 490 -16.35 13.78 -43.85
N ASN A 491 -15.92 14.10 -42.62
CA ASN A 491 -14.78 13.44 -41.99
C ASN A 491 -15.07 11.95 -41.74
N LYS A 492 -14.02 11.16 -41.50
CA LYS A 492 -14.13 9.73 -41.20
C LYS A 492 -13.94 9.51 -39.70
N LEU A 493 -14.83 8.73 -39.09
CA LEU A 493 -14.69 8.26 -37.71
C LEU A 493 -14.34 6.77 -37.71
N ASN A 494 -13.32 6.40 -36.95
CA ASN A 494 -13.02 5.01 -36.59
C ASN A 494 -12.95 4.89 -35.06
N VAL A 495 -13.63 3.90 -34.49
CA VAL A 495 -13.64 3.64 -33.05
C VAL A 495 -13.13 2.23 -32.80
N THR A 496 -12.11 2.10 -31.96
CA THR A 496 -11.46 0.83 -31.65
C THR A 496 -11.29 0.67 -30.15
N MET A 497 -11.67 -0.49 -29.60
CA MET A 497 -11.29 -0.87 -28.25
C MET A 497 -9.88 -1.50 -28.28
N VAL A 498 -8.95 -0.94 -27.51
CA VAL A 498 -7.55 -1.41 -27.44
C VAL A 498 -7.25 -2.24 -26.19
N ILE A 499 -8.09 -2.13 -25.16
CA ILE A 499 -8.02 -2.96 -23.94
C ILE A 499 -9.45 -3.34 -23.56
N GLY A 500 -9.69 -4.61 -23.25
CA GLY A 500 -10.97 -5.13 -22.75
C GLY A 500 -10.78 -6.07 -21.56
N ALA A 501 -10.57 -5.53 -20.37
CA ALA A 501 -10.34 -6.29 -19.15
C ALA A 501 -11.63 -6.43 -18.33
N LYS A 502 -11.98 -7.65 -17.95
CA LYS A 502 -13.17 -7.94 -17.14
C LYS A 502 -13.00 -7.50 -15.68
N PRO A 503 -14.07 -7.07 -15.00
CA PRO A 503 -14.06 -6.86 -13.55
C PRO A 503 -13.88 -8.18 -12.79
N TRP A 504 -13.37 -8.09 -11.56
CA TRP A 504 -13.25 -9.22 -10.65
C TRP A 504 -14.03 -8.98 -9.36
N LEU A 505 -14.67 -10.03 -8.84
CA LEU A 505 -15.44 -9.99 -7.60
C LEU A 505 -15.38 -11.36 -6.92
N ALA A 506 -14.92 -11.39 -5.68
CA ALA A 506 -14.93 -12.56 -4.81
C ALA A 506 -16.15 -12.57 -3.89
N ASP A 507 -16.43 -13.75 -3.32
CA ASP A 507 -17.36 -13.88 -2.20
C ASP A 507 -16.62 -13.63 -0.86
N PRO A 508 -16.88 -12.51 -0.15
CA PRO A 508 -16.23 -12.22 1.13
C PRO A 508 -16.69 -13.11 2.28
N LYS A 509 -17.67 -14.01 2.05
CA LYS A 509 -18.10 -15.06 3.00
C LYS A 509 -17.30 -16.36 2.82
N HIS A 510 -16.49 -16.48 1.78
CA HIS A 510 -15.64 -17.65 1.56
C HIS A 510 -14.63 -17.82 2.72
N PRO A 511 -14.35 -19.05 3.20
CA PRO A 511 -13.44 -19.30 4.33
C PRO A 511 -12.04 -18.67 4.22
N LEU A 512 -11.56 -18.45 2.99
CA LEU A 512 -10.30 -17.74 2.73
C LEU A 512 -10.32 -16.28 3.23
N TYR A 513 -11.44 -15.57 3.09
CA TYR A 513 -11.60 -14.21 3.61
C TYR A 513 -11.71 -14.20 5.13
N GLU A 514 -12.31 -15.22 5.74
CA GLU A 514 -12.31 -15.37 7.21
C GLU A 514 -10.89 -15.58 7.75
N ALA A 515 -10.05 -16.37 7.06
CA ALA A 515 -8.63 -16.49 7.39
C ALA A 515 -7.89 -15.14 7.25
N GLY A 516 -8.20 -14.36 6.21
CA GLY A 516 -7.72 -12.98 6.05
C GLY A 516 -8.11 -12.07 7.22
N LYS A 517 -9.40 -12.09 7.62
CA LYS A 517 -9.92 -11.29 8.74
C LYS A 517 -9.24 -11.66 10.05
N ALA A 518 -9.11 -12.97 10.33
CA ALA A 518 -8.42 -13.48 11.50
C ALA A 518 -6.95 -13.05 11.54
N ALA A 519 -6.26 -13.07 10.40
CA ALA A 519 -4.86 -12.64 10.29
C ALA A 519 -4.70 -11.14 10.56
N VAL A 520 -5.57 -10.29 9.98
CA VAL A 520 -5.59 -8.85 10.26
C VAL A 520 -5.83 -8.59 11.73
N LYS A 521 -6.88 -9.20 12.30
CA LYS A 521 -7.22 -9.04 13.73
C LYS A 521 -6.07 -9.45 14.64
N ARG A 522 -5.33 -10.50 14.29
CA ARG A 522 -4.17 -10.97 15.06
C ARG A 522 -3.01 -9.97 15.06
N VAL A 523 -2.76 -9.29 13.96
CA VAL A 523 -1.61 -8.37 13.80
C VAL A 523 -1.97 -6.95 14.25
N PHE A 524 -3.13 -6.45 13.84
CA PHE A 524 -3.53 -5.05 14.02
C PHE A 524 -4.54 -4.83 15.14
N ALA A 525 -5.06 -5.91 15.75
CA ALA A 525 -6.08 -5.85 16.82
C ALA A 525 -7.37 -5.11 16.44
N VAL A 526 -7.67 -5.04 15.14
CA VAL A 526 -8.89 -4.46 14.57
C VAL A 526 -9.46 -5.40 13.51
N GLU A 527 -10.77 -5.33 13.27
CA GLU A 527 -11.37 -5.99 12.10
C GLU A 527 -10.95 -5.21 10.82
N PRO A 528 -10.62 -5.90 9.72
CA PRO A 528 -10.35 -5.21 8.47
C PRO A 528 -11.63 -4.62 7.87
N ASP A 529 -11.43 -3.58 7.08
CA ASP A 529 -12.41 -3.21 6.07
C ASP A 529 -12.50 -4.24 4.95
N LEU A 530 -13.71 -4.46 4.45
CA LEU A 530 -13.93 -5.18 3.19
C LEU A 530 -14.18 -4.13 2.11
N ILE A 531 -13.18 -3.93 1.25
CA ILE A 531 -13.20 -2.90 0.22
C ILE A 531 -13.22 -3.51 -1.16
N ARG A 532 -13.63 -2.69 -2.12
CA ARG A 532 -13.34 -2.90 -3.54
C ARG A 532 -12.33 -1.87 -3.98
N GLU A 533 -11.76 -2.08 -5.16
CA GLU A 533 -10.83 -1.16 -5.78
C GLU A 533 -11.42 -0.56 -7.05
N GLY A 534 -11.07 0.71 -7.26
CA GLY A 534 -11.43 1.45 -8.45
C GLY A 534 -10.52 1.13 -9.64
N GLY A 535 -9.33 0.60 -9.39
CA GLY A 535 -8.38 0.09 -10.38
C GLY A 535 -8.83 -1.23 -11.00
N THR A 536 -7.98 -1.76 -11.88
CA THR A 536 -8.19 -3.04 -12.58
C THR A 536 -6.96 -3.89 -12.40
N ILE A 537 -7.15 -5.13 -11.94
CA ILE A 537 -6.11 -6.15 -11.85
C ILE A 537 -6.61 -7.30 -12.73
N PRO A 538 -6.34 -7.29 -14.05
CA PRO A 538 -6.97 -8.20 -15.01
C PRO A 538 -6.74 -9.66 -14.65
N ILE A 539 -5.53 -9.96 -14.17
CA ILE A 539 -5.07 -11.32 -13.93
C ILE A 539 -5.87 -12.06 -12.85
N ALA A 540 -6.48 -11.33 -11.90
CA ALA A 540 -7.34 -11.95 -10.90
C ALA A 540 -8.50 -12.69 -11.56
N ARG A 541 -9.11 -12.10 -12.60
CA ARG A 541 -10.17 -12.78 -13.34
C ARG A 541 -9.63 -13.96 -14.14
N SER A 542 -8.50 -13.81 -14.83
CA SER A 542 -7.86 -14.88 -15.60
C SER A 542 -7.52 -16.10 -14.73
N PHE A 543 -6.87 -15.89 -13.58
CA PHE A 543 -6.58 -16.97 -12.64
C PHE A 543 -7.85 -17.70 -12.22
N GLN A 544 -8.89 -16.97 -11.84
CA GLN A 544 -10.13 -17.57 -11.37
C GLN A 544 -10.85 -18.37 -12.47
N ASP A 545 -10.91 -17.82 -13.70
CA ASP A 545 -11.57 -18.48 -14.84
C ASP A 545 -10.80 -19.74 -15.29
N VAL A 546 -9.47 -19.70 -15.32
CA VAL A 546 -8.65 -20.83 -15.80
C VAL A 546 -8.50 -21.91 -14.73
N THR A 547 -8.14 -21.52 -13.50
CA THR A 547 -7.78 -22.46 -12.42
C THR A 547 -8.98 -22.89 -11.56
N GLY A 548 -10.07 -22.12 -11.56
CA GLY A 548 -11.23 -22.32 -10.68
C GLY A 548 -10.93 -22.09 -9.19
N LYS A 549 -9.75 -21.56 -8.84
CA LYS A 549 -9.33 -21.38 -7.44
C LYS A 549 -9.86 -20.07 -6.87
N SER A 550 -10.09 -20.09 -5.56
CA SER A 550 -10.50 -18.88 -4.83
C SER A 550 -9.33 -17.93 -4.66
N ILE A 551 -9.62 -16.64 -4.81
CA ILE A 551 -8.63 -15.56 -4.75
C ILE A 551 -8.94 -14.64 -3.57
N ILE A 552 -7.89 -14.21 -2.87
CA ILE A 552 -7.95 -13.11 -1.91
C ILE A 552 -6.94 -12.03 -2.30
N MET A 553 -7.36 -10.77 -2.25
CA MET A 553 -6.43 -9.65 -2.33
C MET A 553 -6.10 -9.16 -0.91
N LEU A 554 -4.84 -9.28 -0.53
CA LEU A 554 -4.33 -9.00 0.81
C LEU A 554 -3.34 -7.82 0.76
N PRO A 555 -3.83 -6.57 0.71
CA PRO A 555 -2.99 -5.39 0.55
C PRO A 555 -2.17 -5.10 1.81
N ILE A 556 -0.97 -4.56 1.59
CA ILE A 556 -0.15 -3.95 2.65
C ILE A 556 0.14 -2.47 2.41
N GLY A 557 -0.12 -1.96 1.19
CA GLY A 557 0.06 -0.54 0.87
C GLY A 557 -0.91 0.34 1.65
N GLY A 558 -0.44 1.53 2.03
CA GLY A 558 -1.22 2.57 2.70
C GLY A 558 -2.07 3.40 1.74
N PHE A 559 -3.07 4.09 2.30
CA PHE A 559 -3.99 4.95 1.55
C PHE A 559 -3.33 6.16 0.87
N ASP A 560 -2.14 6.55 1.34
CA ASP A 560 -1.34 7.70 0.89
C ASP A 560 -0.07 7.27 0.14
N ASP A 561 -0.01 6.02 -0.34
CA ASP A 561 1.20 5.46 -0.96
C ASP A 561 1.46 5.97 -2.39
N GLY A 562 0.49 6.61 -3.04
CA GLY A 562 0.71 7.37 -4.28
C GLY A 562 0.99 6.51 -5.52
N LEU A 563 0.28 5.39 -5.67
CA LEU A 563 0.39 4.47 -6.81
C LEU A 563 0.28 5.22 -8.14
N HIS A 564 1.16 4.89 -9.09
CA HIS A 564 1.29 5.54 -10.41
C HIS A 564 1.54 7.07 -10.37
N SER A 565 1.81 7.65 -9.20
CA SER A 565 1.97 9.10 -9.02
C SER A 565 3.40 9.48 -8.63
N GLN A 566 3.65 10.78 -8.47
CA GLN A 566 4.89 11.32 -7.91
C GLN A 566 4.98 11.00 -6.43
N ASN A 567 6.20 10.81 -5.94
CA ASN A 567 6.48 10.56 -4.52
C ASN A 567 5.80 9.29 -3.99
N GLU A 568 5.69 8.26 -4.83
CA GLU A 568 5.25 6.94 -4.40
C GLU A 568 6.10 6.47 -3.22
N LYS A 569 5.45 5.89 -2.22
CA LYS A 569 6.12 5.36 -1.03
C LYS A 569 5.43 4.12 -0.51
N ILE A 570 6.15 3.37 0.31
CA ILE A 570 5.54 2.44 1.27
C ILE A 570 6.00 2.82 2.68
N SER A 571 5.10 2.84 3.65
CA SER A 571 5.54 3.08 5.03
C SER A 571 6.30 1.86 5.57
N ARG A 572 7.36 2.09 6.35
CA ARG A 572 8.10 1.01 7.00
C ARG A 572 7.21 0.20 7.93
N TYR A 573 6.24 0.86 8.57
CA TYR A 573 5.23 0.20 9.39
C TYR A 573 4.39 -0.78 8.57
N ASN A 574 3.82 -0.32 7.45
CA ASN A 574 3.01 -1.11 6.53
C ASN A 574 3.79 -2.31 6.02
N TYR A 575 5.04 -2.10 5.62
CA TYR A 575 5.88 -3.18 5.12
C TYR A 575 6.21 -4.23 6.22
N MET A 576 6.60 -3.78 7.41
CA MET A 576 6.94 -4.68 8.53
C MET A 576 5.73 -5.42 9.08
N GLU A 577 4.63 -4.72 9.38
CA GLU A 577 3.41 -5.35 9.88
C GLU A 577 2.69 -6.13 8.77
N GLY A 578 2.82 -5.72 7.50
CA GLY A 578 2.34 -6.47 6.35
C GLY A 578 3.03 -7.83 6.18
N THR A 579 4.35 -7.89 6.39
CA THR A 579 5.06 -9.18 6.40
C THR A 579 4.57 -10.07 7.56
N LYS A 580 4.28 -9.48 8.73
CA LYS A 580 3.68 -10.21 9.86
C LYS A 580 2.25 -10.68 9.56
N LEU A 581 1.47 -9.88 8.83
CA LEU A 581 0.14 -10.23 8.33
C LEU A 581 0.23 -11.45 7.43
N PHE A 582 1.17 -11.51 6.50
CA PHE A 582 1.38 -12.67 5.64
C PHE A 582 1.75 -13.93 6.42
N ILE A 583 2.64 -13.82 7.41
CA ILE A 583 2.96 -14.93 8.32
C ILE A 583 1.69 -15.42 9.05
N ALA A 584 0.92 -14.50 9.63
CA ALA A 584 -0.32 -14.85 10.32
C ALA A 584 -1.32 -15.50 9.36
N PHE A 585 -1.45 -14.97 8.15
CA PHE A 585 -2.35 -15.48 7.13
C PHE A 585 -2.02 -16.92 6.72
N LEU A 586 -0.74 -17.24 6.44
CA LEU A 586 -0.34 -18.62 6.14
C LEU A 586 -0.72 -19.61 7.26
N HIS A 587 -0.67 -19.16 8.52
CA HIS A 587 -1.12 -19.97 9.64
C HIS A 587 -2.63 -20.16 9.66
N GLU A 588 -3.41 -19.08 9.50
CA GLU A 588 -4.87 -19.17 9.49
C GLU A 588 -5.36 -20.06 8.35
N VAL A 589 -4.73 -19.98 7.16
CA VAL A 589 -5.04 -20.87 6.03
C VAL A 589 -4.79 -22.34 6.38
N SER A 590 -3.75 -22.64 7.16
CA SER A 590 -3.47 -24.00 7.59
C SER A 590 -4.44 -24.53 8.65
N GLN A 591 -5.26 -23.67 9.26
CA GLN A 591 -6.32 -24.08 10.20
C GLN A 591 -7.67 -24.29 9.52
N MET A 592 -7.80 -23.92 8.24
CA MET A 592 -9.02 -24.13 7.48
C MET A 592 -9.26 -25.63 7.24
N GLU A 593 -10.50 -26.08 7.37
CA GLU A 593 -10.86 -27.47 7.09
C GLU A 593 -10.56 -27.82 5.62
N LYS A 594 -9.98 -29.01 5.40
CA LYS A 594 -9.84 -29.61 4.07
C LYS A 594 -11.20 -30.19 3.66
N HIS A 595 -11.86 -29.53 2.70
CA HIS A 595 -13.06 -30.06 2.04
C HIS A 595 -12.70 -30.98 0.90
#